data_AF-A0A926CPI9-F1
#
_entry.id   AF-A0A926CPI9-F1
#
_cell.length_a   1.000
_cell.length_b   1.000
_cell.length_c   1.000
_cell.angle_alpha   90.00
_cell.angle_beta   90.00
_cell.angle_gamma   90.00
#
_symmetry.space_group_name_H-M   'P 1'
#
loop_
_entity.id
_entity.type
_entity.pdbx_description
1 polymer ?
#
loop_
_entity_poly.entity_id
_entity_poly.type
_entity_poly.pdbx_seq_one_letter_code
_entity_poly.pdbx_strand_id
1 'polypeptide(L)'
;MITATPYTSTQNTGIADGKAQDGSNPGGLPRHAVTSHLDKVLSSSTFIRSKRLGRFLRFTVEQCLDGRQNSLKEYLVGVEVFNKMESFDPRIDSIVRVEARRLRSKLDRYYQTEGQEDQIVIQFRKGSYVPTLMTREQMRSLGLGDEAGARSGLKSIAVARLANLGVEPEHSYFCSGLTDDLISALTKVPALRIVARSSPGSGEETKVDFLLEGSVRKQGERLRISAQLIETANSTYVWSETYERDLSDVFAVQDDISKAIVSALRKEFLINRT
;
A
#
# COMPACT_ATOMS: atom_id res chain seq x y z
N MET A 1 -29.34 -58.91 -43.55
CA MET A 1 -27.96 -58.88 -44.09
C MET A 1 -27.20 -57.75 -43.40
N ILE A 2 -26.18 -58.11 -42.60
CA ILE A 2 -24.83 -57.52 -42.53
C ILE A 2 -24.73 -56.02 -42.14
N THR A 3 -24.05 -55.54 -41.09
CA THR A 3 -23.24 -56.07 -39.97
C THR A 3 -22.98 -54.89 -39.03
N ALA A 4 -23.20 -55.06 -37.72
CA ALA A 4 -22.65 -54.19 -36.69
C ALA A 4 -21.23 -54.66 -36.35
N THR A 5 -20.23 -53.79 -36.44
CA THR A 5 -18.87 -54.06 -35.98
C THR A 5 -18.73 -53.75 -34.47
N PRO A 6 -18.08 -54.62 -33.70
CA PRO A 6 -17.99 -54.49 -32.25
C PRO A 6 -16.83 -53.58 -31.80
N TYR A 7 -17.07 -52.81 -30.74
CA TYR A 7 -16.04 -52.16 -29.93
C TYR A 7 -15.30 -53.22 -29.10
N THR A 8 -13.99 -53.37 -29.31
CA THR A 8 -13.12 -54.17 -28.45
C THR A 8 -12.41 -53.27 -27.44
N SER A 9 -12.59 -53.59 -26.16
CA SER A 9 -11.79 -53.10 -25.05
C SER A 9 -10.33 -53.56 -25.19
N THR A 10 -9.39 -52.64 -25.09
CA THR A 10 -8.01 -52.94 -24.67
C THR A 10 -7.66 -52.01 -23.53
N GLN A 11 -7.55 -52.58 -22.33
CA GLN A 11 -6.84 -51.98 -21.22
C GLN A 11 -5.38 -51.78 -21.62
N ASN A 12 -4.85 -50.56 -21.49
CA ASN A 12 -3.43 -50.38 -21.31
C ASN A 12 -3.17 -49.29 -20.27
N THR A 13 -2.68 -49.76 -19.14
CA THR A 13 -1.87 -49.06 -18.13
C THR A 13 -0.91 -48.04 -18.75
N GLY A 14 -1.11 -46.78 -18.39
CA GLY A 14 -0.19 -45.69 -18.69
C GLY A 14 -0.31 -44.66 -17.60
N ILE A 15 0.48 -44.83 -16.54
CA ILE A 15 0.81 -43.78 -15.58
C ILE A 15 1.43 -42.65 -16.40
N ALA A 16 0.64 -41.64 -16.72
CA ALA A 16 1.14 -40.40 -17.28
C ALA A 16 1.23 -39.39 -16.14
N ASP A 17 2.41 -39.36 -15.52
CA ASP A 17 2.94 -38.19 -14.83
C ASP A 17 2.89 -37.00 -15.79
N GLY A 18 1.76 -36.30 -15.77
CA GLY A 18 1.55 -35.04 -16.44
C GLY A 18 2.41 -33.98 -15.76
N LYS A 19 3.68 -33.91 -16.18
CA LYS A 19 4.62 -32.84 -15.87
C LYS A 19 3.89 -31.50 -15.80
N ALA A 20 3.78 -30.98 -14.58
CA ALA A 20 3.45 -29.59 -14.35
C ALA A 20 4.37 -28.74 -15.24
N GLN A 21 3.79 -27.98 -16.16
CA GLN A 21 4.50 -26.94 -16.88
C GLN A 21 4.93 -25.92 -15.83
N ASP A 22 6.14 -26.11 -15.32
CA ASP A 22 6.82 -25.22 -14.39
C ASP A 22 7.27 -23.99 -15.18
N GLY A 23 6.31 -23.11 -15.45
CA GLY A 23 6.57 -21.77 -15.96
C GLY A 23 7.23 -20.97 -14.84
N SER A 24 8.55 -21.08 -14.74
CA SER A 24 9.36 -20.32 -13.79
C SER A 24 9.20 -18.82 -14.05
N ASN A 25 8.36 -18.18 -13.25
CA ASN A 25 8.26 -16.73 -13.05
C ASN A 25 9.63 -16.16 -12.64
N PRO A 26 9.96 -14.87 -12.88
CA PRO A 26 11.24 -14.22 -12.49
C PRO A 26 11.80 -14.48 -11.07
N GLY A 27 11.02 -15.06 -10.15
CA GLY A 27 11.46 -15.51 -8.81
C GLY A 27 11.72 -17.01 -8.63
N GLY A 28 11.50 -17.84 -9.65
CA GLY A 28 11.63 -19.31 -9.57
C GLY A 28 10.64 -20.00 -8.63
N LEU A 29 9.58 -19.29 -8.20
CA LEU A 29 8.58 -19.82 -7.27
C LEU A 29 7.49 -20.60 -8.00
N PRO A 30 7.04 -21.76 -7.47
CA PRO A 30 5.98 -22.53 -8.08
C PRO A 30 4.64 -21.77 -8.04
N ARG A 31 3.91 -21.78 -9.16
CA ARG A 31 2.66 -21.01 -9.36
C ARG A 31 1.65 -21.22 -8.23
N HIS A 32 1.42 -22.46 -7.83
CA HIS A 32 0.46 -22.81 -6.78
C HIS A 32 0.82 -22.21 -5.42
N ALA A 33 2.11 -22.13 -5.07
CA ALA A 33 2.56 -21.56 -3.81
C ALA A 33 2.34 -20.04 -3.79
N VAL A 34 2.61 -19.36 -4.91
CA VAL A 34 2.33 -17.91 -5.05
C VAL A 34 0.83 -17.64 -4.99
N THR A 35 0.00 -18.44 -5.68
CA THR A 35 -1.45 -18.27 -5.65
C THR A 35 -2.02 -18.50 -4.25
N SER A 36 -1.59 -19.56 -3.56
CA SER A 36 -2.02 -19.83 -2.18
C SER A 36 -1.61 -18.71 -1.22
N HIS A 37 -0.38 -18.19 -1.35
CA HIS A 37 0.07 -17.06 -0.57
C HIS A 37 -0.72 -15.77 -0.87
N LEU A 38 -1.00 -15.51 -2.14
CA LEU A 38 -1.85 -14.38 -2.55
C LEU A 38 -3.24 -14.47 -1.92
N ASP A 39 -3.87 -15.65 -1.93
CA ASP A 39 -5.19 -15.85 -1.31
C ASP A 39 -5.15 -15.62 0.21
N LYS A 40 -4.08 -16.05 0.87
CA LYS A 40 -3.82 -15.74 2.29
C LYS A 40 -3.72 -14.23 2.53
N VAL A 41 -2.90 -13.51 1.75
CA VAL A 41 -2.75 -12.06 1.85
C VAL A 41 -4.10 -11.36 1.65
N LEU A 42 -4.87 -11.76 0.63
CA LEU A 42 -6.16 -11.14 0.31
C LEU A 42 -7.24 -11.40 1.36
N SER A 43 -7.14 -12.50 2.09
CA SER A 43 -8.05 -12.87 3.18
C SER A 43 -7.68 -12.25 4.53
N SER A 44 -6.51 -11.59 4.62
CA SER A 44 -6.02 -10.94 5.83
C SER A 44 -6.91 -9.77 6.27
N SER A 45 -6.86 -9.43 7.56
CA SER A 45 -7.59 -8.28 8.11
C SER A 45 -7.17 -6.96 7.44
N THR A 46 -5.92 -6.89 6.98
CA THR A 46 -5.35 -5.75 6.24
C THR A 46 -5.97 -5.54 4.85
N PHE A 47 -6.30 -6.62 4.13
CA PHE A 47 -6.78 -6.57 2.74
C PHE A 47 -8.28 -6.81 2.57
N ILE A 48 -8.92 -7.57 3.46
CA ILE A 48 -10.32 -7.98 3.33
C ILE A 48 -11.29 -6.80 3.18
N ARG A 49 -10.95 -5.66 3.80
CA ARG A 49 -11.74 -4.42 3.73
C ARG A 49 -11.58 -3.63 2.42
N SER A 50 -10.69 -4.04 1.51
CA SER A 50 -10.40 -3.28 0.28
C SER A 50 -10.42 -4.18 -0.96
N LYS A 51 -11.62 -4.36 -1.52
CA LYS A 51 -11.84 -5.11 -2.76
C LYS A 51 -11.02 -4.57 -3.94
N ARG A 52 -10.84 -3.24 -4.01
CA ARG A 52 -10.09 -2.55 -5.08
C ARG A 52 -8.60 -2.87 -5.05
N LEU A 53 -7.95 -2.71 -3.90
CA LEU A 53 -6.52 -3.04 -3.74
C LEU A 53 -6.29 -4.54 -3.85
N GLY A 54 -7.24 -5.36 -3.40
CA GLY A 54 -7.19 -6.80 -3.61
C GLY A 54 -7.23 -7.20 -5.08
N ARG A 55 -8.12 -6.58 -5.88
CA ARG A 55 -8.16 -6.79 -7.34
C ARG A 55 -6.86 -6.35 -8.00
N PHE A 56 -6.29 -5.22 -7.58
CA PHE A 56 -5.02 -4.74 -8.11
C PHE A 56 -3.88 -5.72 -7.84
N LEU A 57 -3.75 -6.16 -6.58
CA LEU A 57 -2.73 -7.13 -6.19
C LEU A 57 -2.89 -8.45 -6.95
N ARG A 58 -4.12 -8.97 -7.02
CA ARG A 58 -4.42 -10.21 -7.76
C ARG A 58 -4.05 -10.09 -9.23
N PHE A 59 -4.54 -9.05 -9.90
CA PHE A 59 -4.30 -8.83 -11.33
C PHE A 59 -2.79 -8.76 -11.64
N THR A 60 -2.04 -7.98 -10.87
CA THR A 60 -0.59 -7.81 -11.12
C THR A 60 0.22 -9.09 -10.87
N VAL A 61 -0.14 -9.86 -9.84
CA VAL A 61 0.50 -11.15 -9.55
C VAL A 61 0.17 -12.17 -10.63
N GLU A 62 -1.10 -12.26 -11.05
CA GLU A 62 -1.53 -13.18 -12.12
C GLU A 62 -0.85 -12.85 -13.45
N GLN A 63 -0.75 -11.58 -13.84
CA GLN A 63 0.01 -11.19 -15.04
C GLN A 63 1.49 -11.60 -14.97
N CYS A 64 2.12 -11.57 -13.80
CA CYS A 64 3.50 -12.05 -13.64
C CYS A 64 3.61 -13.57 -13.71
N LEU A 65 2.66 -14.29 -13.10
CA LEU A 65 2.59 -15.75 -13.18
C LEU A 65 2.31 -16.25 -14.60
N ASP A 66 1.63 -15.45 -15.41
CA ASP A 66 1.35 -15.74 -16.82
C ASP A 66 2.49 -15.28 -17.77
N GLY A 67 3.62 -14.79 -17.24
CA GLY A 67 4.75 -14.31 -18.05
C GLY A 67 4.46 -13.00 -18.80
N ARG A 68 3.39 -12.29 -18.45
CA ARG A 68 2.93 -11.05 -19.08
C ARG A 68 3.38 -9.80 -18.32
N GLN A 69 4.44 -9.86 -17.50
CA GLN A 69 4.90 -8.69 -16.72
C GLN A 69 5.24 -7.46 -17.58
N ASN A 70 5.65 -7.64 -18.84
CA ASN A 70 5.96 -6.54 -19.75
C ASN A 70 4.72 -5.74 -20.19
N SER A 71 3.51 -6.28 -20.01
CA SER A 71 2.24 -5.62 -20.30
C SER A 71 1.76 -4.72 -19.15
N LEU A 72 2.33 -4.87 -17.94
CA LEU A 72 1.95 -4.11 -16.73
C LEU A 72 2.40 -2.65 -16.78
N LYS A 73 1.78 -1.89 -17.68
CA LYS A 73 1.89 -0.43 -17.79
C LYS A 73 0.72 0.25 -17.07
N GLU A 74 0.91 1.51 -16.70
CA GLU A 74 -0.07 2.31 -15.96
C GLU A 74 -1.45 2.32 -16.64
N TYR A 75 -1.49 2.43 -17.97
CA TYR A 75 -2.70 2.38 -18.77
C TYR A 75 -3.50 1.08 -18.58
N LEU A 76 -2.85 -0.08 -18.71
CA LEU A 76 -3.51 -1.38 -18.62
C LEU A 76 -4.10 -1.60 -17.22
N VAL A 77 -3.36 -1.23 -16.18
CA VAL A 77 -3.86 -1.27 -14.80
C VAL A 77 -5.06 -0.34 -14.63
N GLY A 78 -5.03 0.85 -15.24
CA GLY A 78 -6.15 1.80 -15.26
C GLY A 78 -7.43 1.20 -15.81
N VAL A 79 -7.35 0.56 -16.98
CA VAL A 79 -8.51 -0.02 -17.68
C VAL A 79 -9.00 -1.28 -16.94
N GLU A 80 -8.13 -2.25 -16.71
CA GLU A 80 -8.51 -3.59 -16.21
C GLU A 80 -8.88 -3.61 -14.72
N VAL A 81 -8.19 -2.82 -13.89
CA VAL A 81 -8.41 -2.85 -12.44
C VAL A 81 -9.45 -1.81 -12.01
N PHE A 82 -9.43 -0.63 -12.64
CA PHE A 82 -10.23 0.52 -12.24
C PHE A 82 -11.39 0.84 -13.17
N ASN A 83 -11.69 -0.04 -14.14
CA ASN A 83 -12.79 0.10 -15.09
C ASN A 83 -12.80 1.48 -15.77
N LYS A 84 -11.61 2.02 -16.08
CA LYS A 84 -11.52 3.31 -16.77
C LYS A 84 -11.84 3.11 -18.25
N MET A 85 -12.58 4.06 -18.82
CA MET A 85 -12.92 4.09 -20.25
C MET A 85 -11.65 4.29 -21.09
N GLU A 86 -11.71 3.99 -22.39
CA GLU A 86 -10.59 4.13 -23.35
C GLU A 86 -9.98 5.56 -23.39
N SER A 87 -10.69 6.56 -22.86
CA SER A 87 -10.22 7.95 -22.69
C SER A 87 -9.27 8.17 -21.49
N PHE A 88 -8.86 7.12 -20.78
CA PHE A 88 -7.96 7.22 -19.64
C PHE A 88 -6.54 7.64 -20.05
N ASP A 89 -6.09 8.82 -19.57
CA ASP A 89 -4.71 9.27 -19.71
C ASP A 89 -3.96 9.22 -18.35
N PRO A 90 -2.97 8.32 -18.19
CA PRO A 90 -2.09 8.25 -17.02
C PRO A 90 -1.31 9.53 -16.70
N ARG A 91 -1.15 10.45 -17.65
CA ARG A 91 -0.49 11.74 -17.42
C ARG A 91 -1.37 12.68 -16.59
N ILE A 92 -2.68 12.56 -16.76
CA ILE A 92 -3.69 13.43 -16.14
C ILE A 92 -4.30 12.75 -14.91
N ASP A 93 -4.65 11.47 -15.03
CA ASP A 93 -5.30 10.72 -13.97
C ASP A 93 -4.28 9.93 -13.13
N SER A 94 -4.07 10.40 -11.90
CA SER A 94 -3.09 9.85 -10.95
C SER A 94 -3.57 8.58 -10.24
N ILE A 95 -4.79 8.10 -10.52
CA ILE A 95 -5.43 7.07 -9.71
C ILE A 95 -4.64 5.77 -9.62
N VAL A 96 -3.96 5.36 -10.70
CA VAL A 96 -3.14 4.14 -10.71
C VAL A 96 -1.89 4.31 -9.84
N ARG A 97 -1.24 5.48 -9.90
CA ARG A 97 -0.10 5.81 -9.01
C ARG A 97 -0.51 5.82 -7.53
N VAL A 98 -1.65 6.44 -7.22
CA VAL A 98 -2.18 6.54 -5.85
C VAL A 98 -2.53 5.15 -5.31
N GLU A 99 -3.27 4.35 -6.07
CA GLU A 99 -3.64 3.01 -5.64
C GLU A 99 -2.40 2.08 -5.52
N ALA A 100 -1.39 2.26 -6.36
CA ALA A 100 -0.14 1.50 -6.25
C ALA A 100 0.65 1.88 -4.98
N ARG A 101 0.56 3.14 -4.56
CA ARG A 101 1.14 3.60 -3.30
C ARG A 101 0.41 3.01 -2.09
N ARG A 102 -0.92 2.99 -2.13
CA ARG A 102 -1.76 2.37 -1.08
C ARG A 102 -1.52 0.87 -1.00
N LEU A 103 -1.41 0.19 -2.15
CA LEU A 103 -1.09 -1.23 -2.22
C LEU A 103 0.25 -1.55 -1.53
N ARG A 104 1.32 -0.81 -1.87
CA ARG A 104 2.63 -0.94 -1.22
C ARG A 104 2.54 -0.80 0.30
N SER A 105 1.92 0.28 0.76
CA SER A 105 1.78 0.57 2.19
C SER A 105 1.01 -0.51 2.94
N LYS A 106 -0.01 -1.11 2.31
CA LYS A 106 -0.76 -2.24 2.89
C LYS A 106 0.03 -3.54 2.91
N LEU A 107 0.81 -3.83 1.87
CA LEU A 107 1.71 -4.98 1.87
C LEU A 107 2.77 -4.84 2.96
N ASP A 108 3.36 -3.66 3.12
CA ASP A 108 4.34 -3.38 4.18
C ASP A 108 3.72 -3.66 5.56
N ARG A 109 2.50 -3.15 5.80
CA ARG A 109 1.76 -3.43 7.04
C ARG A 109 1.51 -4.93 7.23
N TYR A 110 1.02 -5.62 6.21
CA TYR A 110 0.75 -7.06 6.28
C TYR A 110 2.00 -7.85 6.69
N TYR A 111 3.15 -7.61 6.04
CA TYR A 111 4.40 -8.33 6.35
C TYR A 111 5.05 -7.92 7.67
N GLN A 112 4.66 -6.77 8.25
CA GLN A 112 5.04 -6.34 9.59
C GLN A 112 4.12 -6.91 10.69
N THR A 113 2.92 -7.37 10.35
CA THR A 113 1.93 -7.85 11.34
C THR A 113 1.56 -9.31 11.12
N GLU A 114 0.67 -9.60 10.18
CA GLU A 114 0.05 -10.91 9.97
C GLU A 114 0.97 -11.88 9.22
N GLY A 115 1.83 -11.35 8.35
CA GLY A 115 2.73 -12.11 7.47
C GLY A 115 4.19 -12.11 7.89
N GLN A 116 4.51 -11.86 9.17
CA GLN A 116 5.90 -11.83 9.66
C GLN A 116 6.66 -13.14 9.38
N GLU A 117 5.98 -14.27 9.45
CA GLU A 117 6.57 -15.60 9.23
C GLU A 117 6.31 -16.16 7.83
N ASP A 118 5.75 -15.35 6.92
CA ASP A 118 5.46 -15.81 5.57
C ASP A 118 6.74 -16.05 4.77
N GLN A 119 6.79 -17.23 4.14
CA GLN A 119 7.93 -17.70 3.35
C GLN A 119 8.04 -17.01 1.99
N ILE A 120 6.91 -16.51 1.45
CA ILE A 120 6.86 -15.78 0.19
C ILE A 120 6.62 -14.30 0.48
N VAL A 121 7.35 -13.44 -0.22
CA VAL A 121 7.20 -11.99 -0.14
C VAL A 121 6.85 -11.44 -1.51
N ILE A 122 5.79 -10.62 -1.54
CA ILE A 122 5.34 -9.86 -2.71
C ILE A 122 5.75 -8.41 -2.50
N GLN A 123 6.68 -7.92 -3.31
CA GLN A 123 7.22 -6.56 -3.17
C GLN A 123 7.01 -5.75 -4.45
N PHE A 124 6.62 -4.47 -4.32
CA PHE A 124 6.50 -3.56 -5.45
C PHE A 124 7.51 -2.42 -5.32
N ARG A 125 8.41 -2.31 -6.30
CA ARG A 125 9.33 -1.15 -6.36
C ARG A 125 8.58 0.14 -6.66
N LYS A 126 9.07 1.27 -6.15
CA LYS A 126 8.52 2.60 -6.48
C LYS A 126 8.63 2.83 -8.00
N GLY A 127 7.58 3.36 -8.60
CA GLY A 127 7.53 3.61 -10.05
C GLY A 127 7.31 2.37 -10.91
N SER A 128 7.23 1.18 -10.29
CA SER A 128 6.88 -0.08 -10.97
C SER A 128 5.52 -0.58 -10.52
N TYR A 129 4.77 -1.16 -11.47
CA TYR A 129 3.53 -1.90 -11.23
C TYR A 129 3.74 -3.42 -11.28
N VAL A 130 4.97 -3.84 -11.57
CA VAL A 130 5.37 -5.25 -11.61
C VAL A 130 5.78 -5.67 -10.20
N PRO A 131 5.07 -6.63 -9.56
CA PRO A 131 5.52 -7.22 -8.32
C PRO A 131 6.77 -8.06 -8.55
N THR A 132 7.71 -7.97 -7.62
CA THR A 132 8.78 -8.95 -7.46
C THR A 132 8.31 -10.00 -6.47
N LEU A 133 8.41 -11.26 -6.88
CA LEU A 133 8.02 -12.42 -6.10
C LEU A 133 9.29 -13.15 -5.69
N MET A 134 9.52 -13.31 -4.39
CA MET A 134 10.74 -13.92 -3.85
C MET A 134 10.44 -14.65 -2.54
N THR A 135 11.33 -15.55 -2.12
CA THR A 135 11.28 -16.11 -0.78
C THR A 135 11.74 -15.08 0.25
N ARG A 136 11.33 -15.24 1.51
CA ARG A 136 11.82 -14.46 2.65
C ARG A 136 13.34 -14.60 2.81
N GLU A 137 13.87 -15.79 2.53
CA GLU A 137 15.31 -16.04 2.52
C GLU A 137 16.02 -15.22 1.43
N GLN A 138 15.50 -15.21 0.20
CA GLN A 138 16.01 -14.38 -0.90
C GLN A 138 15.94 -12.89 -0.55
N MET A 139 14.87 -12.43 0.11
CA MET A 139 14.76 -11.05 0.59
C MET A 139 15.85 -10.68 1.61
N ARG A 140 16.14 -11.60 2.54
CA ARG A 140 17.19 -11.43 3.55
C ARG A 140 18.58 -11.42 2.93
N SER A 141 18.87 -12.33 1.98
CA SER A 141 20.18 -12.40 1.32
C SER A 141 20.47 -11.20 0.42
N LEU A 142 19.42 -10.57 -0.15
CA LEU A 142 19.52 -9.32 -0.90
C LEU A 142 19.63 -8.06 0.00
N GLY A 143 19.62 -8.21 1.32
CA GLY A 143 19.68 -7.08 2.26
C GLY A 143 18.43 -6.19 2.25
N LEU A 144 17.31 -6.67 1.73
CA LEU A 144 16.08 -5.89 1.55
C LEU A 144 15.15 -5.91 2.78
N GLY A 145 15.60 -6.49 3.91
CA GLY A 145 14.73 -6.80 5.05
C GLY A 145 15.21 -6.47 6.47
N ASP A 146 16.36 -5.80 6.65
CA ASP A 146 16.97 -5.60 7.98
C ASP A 146 17.12 -4.12 8.42
N GLU A 147 16.27 -3.23 7.90
CA GLU A 147 16.22 -1.80 8.28
C GLU A 147 15.39 -1.52 9.56
N ALA A 148 14.92 -2.56 10.27
CA ALA A 148 14.04 -2.42 11.43
C ALA A 148 14.76 -2.53 12.80
N GLY A 149 15.91 -3.22 12.88
CA GLY A 149 16.65 -3.41 14.14
C GLY A 149 17.73 -2.35 14.43
N ALA A 150 18.22 -1.62 13.42
CA ALA A 150 19.41 -0.76 13.54
C ALA A 150 19.14 0.71 13.97
N ARG A 151 17.93 1.06 14.42
CA ARG A 151 17.47 2.47 14.54
C ARG A 151 17.12 2.94 15.96
N SER A 152 17.89 2.53 16.98
CA SER A 152 17.76 2.98 18.39
C SER A 152 18.11 4.47 18.65
N GLY A 153 18.01 5.35 17.65
CA GLY A 153 18.20 6.81 17.78
C GLY A 153 17.25 7.64 16.92
N LEU A 154 16.21 7.03 16.34
CA LEU A 154 15.21 7.76 15.56
C LEU A 154 14.07 8.27 16.43
N LYS A 155 13.65 9.51 16.17
CA LYS A 155 12.43 10.06 16.76
C LYS A 155 11.22 9.37 16.16
N SER A 156 10.28 8.98 17.01
CA SER A 156 9.08 8.27 16.60
C SER A 156 7.83 9.14 16.63
N ILE A 157 7.06 9.10 15.55
CA ILE A 157 5.86 9.91 15.37
C ILE A 157 4.66 9.01 15.11
N ALA A 158 3.62 9.10 15.94
CA ALA A 158 2.31 8.57 15.61
C ALA A 158 1.55 9.59 14.75
N VAL A 159 0.87 9.14 13.69
CA VAL A 159 -0.04 10.01 12.92
C VAL A 159 -1.48 9.60 13.24
N ALA A 160 -2.24 10.53 13.82
CA ALA A 160 -3.67 10.38 14.04
C ALA A 160 -4.45 10.67 12.76
N ARG A 161 -5.66 10.12 12.66
CA ARG A 161 -6.59 10.51 11.59
C ARG A 161 -6.95 11.97 11.75
N LEU A 162 -6.87 12.72 10.66
CA LEU A 162 -7.34 14.10 10.63
C LEU A 162 -8.84 14.15 10.92
N ALA A 163 -9.23 15.00 11.87
CA ALA A 163 -10.62 15.20 12.24
C ALA A 163 -11.36 16.00 11.16
N ASN A 164 -12.52 15.54 10.72
CA ASN A 164 -13.41 16.35 9.89
C ASN A 164 -14.28 17.23 10.81
N LEU A 165 -14.05 18.53 10.79
CA LEU A 165 -14.86 19.53 11.52
C LEU A 165 -15.86 20.25 10.61
N GLY A 166 -16.03 19.77 9.38
CA GLY A 166 -17.04 20.23 8.43
C GLY A 166 -18.42 19.60 8.68
N VAL A 167 -19.45 20.21 8.10
CA VAL A 167 -20.86 19.78 8.26
C VAL A 167 -21.22 18.63 7.31
N GLU A 168 -20.45 18.43 6.24
CA GLU A 168 -20.70 17.44 5.19
C GLU A 168 -19.92 16.13 5.42
N PRO A 169 -20.59 14.96 5.55
CA PRO A 169 -19.95 13.65 5.76
C PRO A 169 -19.07 13.18 4.58
N GLU A 170 -19.33 13.72 3.39
CA GLU A 170 -18.74 13.33 2.10
C GLU A 170 -17.21 13.54 2.06
N HIS A 171 -16.68 14.42 2.92
CA HIS A 171 -15.25 14.74 3.00
C HIS A 171 -14.46 13.87 3.99
N SER A 172 -15.10 12.88 4.61
CA SER A 172 -14.39 11.90 5.45
C SER A 172 -13.35 11.12 4.65
N TYR A 173 -13.58 10.93 3.34
CA TYR A 173 -12.61 10.35 2.42
C TYR A 173 -11.38 11.27 2.23
N PHE A 174 -11.56 12.59 2.19
CA PHE A 174 -10.45 13.53 2.09
C PHE A 174 -9.52 13.45 3.31
N CYS A 175 -10.11 13.44 4.50
CA CYS A 175 -9.35 13.36 5.76
C CYS A 175 -8.57 12.04 5.85
N SER A 176 -9.19 10.92 5.45
CA SER A 176 -8.51 9.63 5.38
C SER A 176 -7.40 9.63 4.34
N GLY A 177 -7.65 10.16 3.13
CA GLY A 177 -6.67 10.24 2.06
C GLY A 177 -5.44 11.07 2.45
N LEU A 178 -5.68 12.25 3.02
CA LEU A 178 -4.62 13.13 3.50
C LEU A 178 -3.83 12.50 4.67
N THR A 179 -4.49 11.76 5.56
CA THR A 179 -3.82 11.01 6.63
C THR A 179 -2.89 9.94 6.05
N ASP A 180 -3.36 9.15 5.09
CA ASP A 180 -2.56 8.10 4.44
C ASP A 180 -1.36 8.70 3.69
N ASP A 181 -1.56 9.83 3.02
CA ASP A 181 -0.51 10.53 2.30
C ASP A 181 0.54 11.11 3.25
N LEU A 182 0.15 11.65 4.40
CA LEU A 182 1.05 12.12 5.45
C LEU A 182 1.88 10.97 6.03
N ILE A 183 1.25 9.86 6.42
CA ILE A 183 1.95 8.65 6.89
C ILE A 183 2.98 8.23 5.85
N SER A 184 2.56 8.10 4.60
CA SER A 184 3.43 7.62 3.53
C SER A 184 4.52 8.62 3.12
N ALA A 185 4.33 9.92 3.34
CA ALA A 185 5.34 10.92 3.05
C ALA A 185 6.37 11.02 4.19
N LEU A 186 5.91 10.90 5.44
CA LEU A 186 6.76 10.93 6.63
C LEU A 186 7.63 9.67 6.77
N THR A 187 7.16 8.50 6.33
CA THR A 187 7.99 7.28 6.30
C THR A 187 9.23 7.40 5.40
N LYS A 188 9.26 8.39 4.51
CA LYS A 188 10.43 8.68 3.66
C LYS A 188 11.46 9.59 4.33
N VAL A 189 11.25 9.97 5.59
CA VAL A 189 12.21 10.76 6.37
C VAL A 189 13.08 9.79 7.15
N PRO A 190 14.37 9.60 6.80
CA PRO A 190 15.22 8.58 7.42
C PRO A 190 15.42 8.77 8.93
N ALA A 191 15.20 9.99 9.42
CA ALA A 191 15.30 10.36 10.82
C ALA A 191 14.06 10.00 11.66
N LEU A 192 12.97 9.54 11.03
CA LEU A 192 11.67 9.35 11.69
C LEU A 192 11.18 7.91 11.61
N ARG A 193 10.69 7.40 12.74
CA ARG A 193 9.94 6.14 12.83
C ARG A 193 8.44 6.47 12.89
N ILE A 194 7.67 6.10 11.88
CA ILE A 194 6.23 6.44 11.82
C ILE A 194 5.38 5.30 12.34
N VAL A 195 4.39 5.59 13.19
CA VAL A 195 3.35 4.64 13.62
C VAL A 195 1.98 5.16 13.20
N ALA A 196 1.20 4.35 12.50
CA ALA A 196 -0.16 4.74 12.11
C ALA A 196 -1.15 4.42 13.24
N ARG A 197 -1.83 5.44 13.81
CA ARG A 197 -2.82 5.22 14.87
C ARG A 197 -4.19 4.89 14.26
N SER A 198 -4.72 3.69 14.55
CA SER A 198 -6.03 3.26 14.05
C SER A 198 -7.12 3.56 15.09
N SER A 199 -7.81 4.70 14.92
CA SER A 199 -9.00 5.18 15.66
C SER A 199 -8.82 5.53 17.15
N PRO A 200 -9.59 6.50 17.67
CA PRO A 200 -9.74 6.66 19.11
C PRO A 200 -10.38 5.39 19.70
N GLY A 201 -9.85 4.89 20.82
CA GLY A 201 -10.41 3.73 21.55
C GLY A 201 -9.71 2.38 21.33
N SER A 202 -8.74 2.27 20.42
CA SER A 202 -7.79 1.15 20.45
C SER A 202 -6.72 1.46 21.48
N GLY A 203 -6.81 0.82 22.65
CA GLY A 203 -5.90 1.00 23.80
C GLY A 203 -4.49 0.48 23.57
N GLU A 204 -3.90 0.69 22.38
CA GLU A 204 -2.46 0.61 22.23
C GLU A 204 -1.89 1.98 22.60
N GLU A 205 -1.41 2.09 23.84
CA GLU A 205 -0.42 3.07 24.22
C GLU A 205 0.83 2.85 23.37
N THR A 206 0.80 3.33 22.13
CA THR A 206 1.98 3.32 21.29
C THR A 206 2.96 4.29 21.92
N LYS A 207 4.00 3.77 22.56
CA LYS A 207 5.14 4.55 23.07
C LYS A 207 5.85 5.20 21.88
N VAL A 208 5.39 6.38 21.50
CA VAL A 208 5.97 7.25 20.46
C VAL A 208 6.43 8.54 21.10
N ASP A 209 7.44 9.18 20.53
CA ASP A 209 7.98 10.46 21.04
C ASP A 209 7.05 11.63 20.70
N PHE A 210 6.39 11.56 19.54
CA PHE A 210 5.50 12.61 19.05
C PHE A 210 4.18 12.08 18.49
N LEU A 211 3.15 12.92 18.49
CA LEU A 211 1.85 12.71 17.88
C LEU A 211 1.60 13.83 16.86
N LEU A 212 1.43 13.47 15.59
CA LEU A 212 0.91 14.36 14.56
C LEU A 212 -0.60 14.18 14.48
N GLU A 213 -1.33 15.25 14.73
CA GLU A 213 -2.78 15.29 14.57
C GLU A 213 -3.19 16.55 13.81
N GLY A 214 -4.46 16.64 13.48
CA GLY A 214 -4.96 17.79 12.75
C GLY A 214 -6.44 17.71 12.45
N SER A 215 -6.93 18.77 11.84
CA SER A 215 -8.34 18.90 11.46
C SER A 215 -8.48 19.51 10.09
N VAL A 216 -9.57 19.17 9.42
CA VAL A 216 -9.98 19.75 8.15
C VAL A 216 -11.36 20.38 8.36
N ARG A 217 -11.50 21.64 7.95
CA ARG A 217 -12.75 22.37 7.93
C ARG A 217 -13.00 22.92 6.53
N LYS A 218 -14.19 22.66 5.99
CA LYS A 218 -14.64 23.19 4.71
C LYS A 218 -15.66 24.30 4.92
N GLN A 219 -15.56 25.37 4.14
CA GLN A 219 -16.58 26.42 4.02
C GLN A 219 -16.71 26.84 2.56
N GLY A 220 -17.81 26.45 1.90
CA GLY A 220 -17.96 26.62 0.46
C GLY A 220 -16.83 25.89 -0.30
N GLU A 221 -16.14 26.59 -1.19
CA GLU A 221 -14.99 26.07 -1.93
C GLU A 221 -13.67 26.20 -1.15
N ARG A 222 -13.65 26.68 0.10
CA ARG A 222 -12.41 26.84 0.86
C ARG A 222 -12.21 25.73 1.88
N LEU A 223 -11.02 25.16 1.90
CA LEU A 223 -10.52 24.27 2.93
C LEU A 223 -9.57 25.01 3.85
N ARG A 224 -9.78 24.84 5.16
CA ARG A 224 -8.81 25.14 6.21
C ARG A 224 -8.34 23.84 6.83
N ILE A 225 -7.06 23.55 6.70
CA ILE A 225 -6.40 22.38 7.29
C ILE A 225 -5.49 22.87 8.40
N SER A 226 -5.65 22.34 9.61
CA SER A 226 -4.72 22.57 10.73
C SER A 226 -3.97 21.28 11.02
N ALA A 227 -2.66 21.35 11.18
CA ALA A 227 -1.83 20.21 11.56
C ALA A 227 -0.93 20.62 12.73
N GLN A 228 -0.76 19.72 13.69
CA GLN A 228 0.00 19.97 14.90
C GLN A 228 0.78 18.75 15.36
N LEU A 229 2.00 19.00 15.81
CA LEU A 229 2.91 18.00 16.35
C LEU A 229 3.01 18.20 17.86
N ILE A 230 2.73 17.14 18.61
CA ILE A 230 2.68 17.14 20.08
C ILE A 230 3.73 16.17 20.59
N GLU A 231 4.56 16.60 21.54
CA GLU A 231 5.45 15.72 22.29
C GLU A 231 4.63 14.95 23.34
N THR A 232 4.68 13.62 23.30
CA THR A 232 3.80 12.78 24.13
C THR A 232 4.23 12.71 25.59
N ALA A 233 5.51 12.93 25.88
CA ALA A 233 6.07 12.83 27.22
C ALA A 233 5.51 13.89 28.18
N ASN A 234 5.18 15.08 27.66
CA ASN A 234 4.70 16.23 28.43
C ASN A 234 3.44 16.87 27.82
N SER A 235 2.88 16.31 26.75
CA SER A 235 1.74 16.86 25.99
C SER A 235 1.94 18.29 25.47
N THR A 236 3.19 18.65 25.13
CA THR A 236 3.52 20.00 24.63
C THR A 236 3.37 20.08 23.11
N TYR A 237 2.79 21.16 22.62
CA TYR A 237 2.74 21.47 21.19
C TYR A 237 4.12 21.97 20.73
N VAL A 238 4.77 21.18 19.88
CA VAL A 238 6.10 21.47 19.34
C VAL A 238 6.00 22.28 18.05
N TRP A 239 4.97 21.99 17.25
CA TRP A 239 4.72 22.68 15.99
C TRP A 239 3.23 22.71 15.70
N SER A 240 2.74 23.79 15.10
CA SER A 240 1.38 23.90 14.59
C SER A 240 1.37 24.83 13.39
N GLU A 241 0.67 24.44 12.33
CA GLU A 241 0.49 25.28 11.15
C GLU A 241 -0.92 25.11 10.58
N THR A 242 -1.43 26.18 9.97
CA THR A 242 -2.73 26.19 9.30
C THR A 242 -2.54 26.55 7.85
N TYR A 243 -3.17 25.77 6.99
CA TYR A 243 -3.15 25.93 5.55
C TYR A 243 -4.56 26.22 5.04
N GLU A 244 -4.67 27.20 4.16
CA GLU A 244 -5.90 27.52 3.45
C GLU A 244 -5.74 27.25 1.96
N ARG A 245 -6.68 26.52 1.36
CA ARG A 245 -6.67 26.13 -0.05
C ARG A 245 -8.08 26.16 -0.63
N ASP A 246 -8.19 26.53 -1.90
CA ASP A 246 -9.44 26.36 -2.63
C ASP A 246 -9.58 24.90 -3.10
N LEU A 247 -10.79 24.36 -3.02
CA LEU A 247 -11.18 22.98 -3.36
C LEU A 247 -11.32 22.79 -4.89
N SER A 248 -10.48 23.45 -5.69
CA SER A 248 -10.54 23.34 -7.15
C SER A 248 -10.16 21.94 -7.62
N ASP A 249 -9.12 21.36 -7.02
CA ASP A 249 -8.69 19.99 -7.23
C ASP A 249 -8.30 19.38 -5.89
N VAL A 250 -9.18 18.52 -5.39
CA VAL A 250 -9.06 17.83 -4.10
C VAL A 250 -7.73 17.09 -3.99
N PHE A 251 -7.24 16.47 -5.07
CA PHE A 251 -6.00 15.68 -5.04
C PHE A 251 -4.75 16.55 -5.11
N ALA A 252 -4.77 17.61 -5.92
CA ALA A 252 -3.67 18.58 -5.96
C ALA A 252 -3.50 19.25 -4.59
N VAL A 253 -4.61 19.59 -3.92
CA VAL A 253 -4.61 20.12 -2.56
C VAL A 253 -4.05 19.10 -1.57
N GLN A 254 -4.43 17.81 -1.66
CA GLN A 254 -3.86 16.77 -0.78
C GLN A 254 -2.34 16.65 -0.91
N ASP A 255 -1.82 16.61 -2.13
CA ASP A 255 -0.39 16.46 -2.38
C ASP A 255 0.40 17.70 -1.93
N ASP A 256 -0.13 18.91 -2.19
CA ASP A 256 0.48 20.16 -1.73
C ASP A 256 0.55 20.25 -0.21
N ILE A 257 -0.58 19.96 0.48
CA ILE A 257 -0.63 19.99 1.95
C ILE A 257 0.28 18.92 2.56
N SER A 258 0.29 17.70 2.02
CA SER A 258 1.17 16.64 2.50
C SER A 258 2.64 17.03 2.39
N LYS A 259 3.04 17.59 1.23
CA LYS A 259 4.41 18.11 1.01
C LYS A 259 4.76 19.25 1.95
N ALA A 260 3.85 20.20 2.15
CA ALA A 260 4.05 21.35 3.03
C ALA A 260 4.30 20.91 4.48
N ILE A 261 3.42 20.05 5.02
CA ILE A 261 3.54 19.51 6.39
C ILE A 261 4.84 18.73 6.54
N VAL A 262 5.18 17.83 5.61
CA VAL A 262 6.41 17.04 5.69
C VAL A 262 7.66 17.93 5.59
N SER A 263 7.62 18.98 4.78
CA SER A 263 8.72 19.95 4.66
C SER A 263 8.91 20.75 5.95
N ALA A 264 7.81 21.21 6.57
CA ALA A 264 7.82 21.89 7.85
C ALA A 264 8.38 21.00 8.97
N LEU A 265 7.87 19.77 9.08
CA LEU A 265 8.33 18.80 10.08
C LEU A 265 9.80 18.41 9.86
N ARG A 266 10.24 18.24 8.60
CA ARG A 266 11.65 18.00 8.31
C ARG A 266 12.53 19.11 8.87
N LYS A 267 12.15 20.38 8.69
CA LYS A 267 12.91 21.51 9.25
C LYS A 267 12.95 21.43 10.77
N GLU A 268 11.82 21.17 11.42
CA GLU A 268 11.75 21.05 12.88
C GLU A 268 12.68 19.96 13.42
N PHE A 269 12.73 18.79 12.76
CA PHE A 269 13.58 17.67 13.18
C PHE A 269 15.05 17.75 12.70
N LEU A 270 15.35 18.53 11.67
CA LEU A 270 16.71 18.70 11.12
C LEU A 270 17.44 19.92 11.70
N ILE A 271 16.72 20.96 12.15
CA ILE A 271 17.32 22.17 12.73
C ILE A 271 17.80 21.91 14.16
N ASN A 272 17.06 21.13 14.96
CA ASN A 272 17.43 20.78 16.35
C ASN A 272 18.56 19.73 16.46
N ARG A 273 19.43 19.63 15.44
CA ARG A 273 20.61 18.74 15.41
C ARG A 273 21.95 19.50 15.45
N THR A 274 21.92 20.81 15.63
CA THR A 274 23.11 21.68 15.77
C THR A 274 23.14 22.26 17.17
#